data_AF-A0A258X8G2-F1
#
_entry.id   AF-A0A258X8G2-F1
#
_cell.length_a   1.000
_cell.length_b   1.000
_cell.length_c   1.000
_cell.angle_alpha   90.00
_cell.angle_beta   90.00
_cell.angle_gamma   90.00
#
_symmetry.space_group_name_H-M   'P 1'
#
loop_
_entity.id
_entity.type
_entity.pdbx_description
1 polymer ?
#
loop_
_entity_poly.entity_id
_entity_poly.type
_entity_poly.pdbx_seq_one_letter_code
_entity_poly.pdbx_strand_id
1 'polypeptide(L)'
;MYQKILKLVSLFSITMFLTNCPKNKNGLEDFNNPPENLNQIEREQELNRQQHDLEMKFKLQQQELEIGRIQSHRLAEEGRRRHHDIERLNHQRHQAEEIERLRRLKATEDRRKYHTQQSERETLDRQHRQELLRKDLPQKETLRREAEDARLYQETLDIERAQQESLHSHAEEERRRHQEAWQMEQALENSRGRYEVQEHHRQQQEALEMQHVQEESRRMYEEQERRQKTVVAPQPQEPVYQEPPVGGPVVWEPNTKTMRLSGNCVMELQRELGYAPTHIEMLQALQQRVGLTAEQSEIMLMEMGL
;
A
#
# COMPACT_ATOMS: atom_id res chain seq x y z
N MET A 1 -54.13 23.78 87.59
CA MET A 1 -55.54 23.96 88.00
C MET A 1 -56.08 22.86 88.92
N TYR A 2 -55.77 21.57 88.70
CA TYR A 2 -56.31 20.45 89.50
C TYR A 2 -55.96 20.45 91.01
N GLN A 3 -54.82 20.99 91.43
CA GLN A 3 -54.47 21.08 92.87
C GLN A 3 -55.36 22.05 93.67
N LYS A 4 -55.98 23.05 93.04
CA LYS A 4 -56.87 24.00 93.73
C LYS A 4 -58.25 23.38 94.02
N ILE A 5 -58.71 22.47 93.17
CA ILE A 5 -60.00 21.78 93.33
C ILE A 5 -59.92 20.71 94.43
N LEU A 6 -58.79 19.98 94.54
CA LEU A 6 -58.62 18.96 95.59
C LEU A 6 -58.61 19.55 97.01
N LYS A 7 -58.04 20.74 97.20
CA LYS A 7 -58.05 21.44 98.50
C LYS A 7 -59.46 21.87 98.92
N LEU A 8 -60.33 22.23 97.97
CA LEU A 8 -61.71 22.63 98.25
C LEU A 8 -62.59 21.44 98.65
N VAL A 9 -62.42 20.27 98.04
CA VAL A 9 -63.15 19.05 98.41
C VAL A 9 -62.69 18.52 99.78
N SER A 10 -61.40 18.63 100.09
CA SER A 10 -60.85 18.26 101.41
C SER A 10 -61.37 19.15 102.56
N LEU A 11 -61.53 20.46 102.33
CA LEU A 11 -62.09 21.39 103.33
C LEU A 11 -63.60 21.18 103.57
N PHE A 12 -64.34 20.71 102.55
CA PHE A 12 -65.77 20.43 102.68
C PHE A 12 -66.04 19.15 103.48
N SER A 13 -65.18 18.14 103.37
CA SER A 13 -65.32 16.89 104.15
C SER A 13 -65.01 17.06 105.64
N ILE A 14 -64.10 17.99 106.01
CA ILE A 14 -63.74 18.24 107.42
C ILE A 14 -64.83 19.08 108.13
N THR A 15 -65.50 19.99 107.41
CA THR A 15 -66.55 20.85 108.00
C THR A 15 -67.88 20.11 108.22
N MET A 16 -68.22 19.13 107.39
CA MET A 16 -69.36 18.23 107.65
C MET A 16 -69.12 17.25 108.82
N PHE A 17 -67.87 16.91 109.12
CA PHE A 17 -67.56 16.02 110.24
C PHE A 17 -67.61 16.73 111.60
N LEU A 18 -67.21 18.01 111.67
CA LEU A 18 -67.22 18.78 112.91
C LEU A 18 -68.63 19.25 113.35
N THR A 19 -69.64 19.16 112.48
CA THR A 19 -71.02 19.57 112.80
C THR A 19 -71.93 18.42 113.28
N ASN A 20 -71.43 17.17 113.30
CA ASN A 20 -72.17 15.98 113.73
C ASN A 20 -71.53 15.24 114.92
N CYS A 21 -70.92 15.96 115.87
CA CYS A 21 -70.55 15.39 117.16
C CYS A 21 -71.74 15.45 118.14
N PRO A 22 -72.42 14.34 118.47
CA PRO A 22 -73.35 14.33 119.59
C PRO A 22 -72.58 14.58 120.89
N LYS A 23 -73.00 15.61 121.63
CA LYS A 23 -72.53 15.88 123.00
C LYS A 23 -72.95 14.72 123.91
N ASN A 24 -72.05 13.78 124.15
CA ASN A 24 -72.21 12.81 125.22
C ASN A 24 -71.71 13.44 126.53
N LYS A 25 -72.63 14.07 127.27
CA LYS A 25 -72.45 14.36 128.69
C LYS A 25 -73.15 13.23 129.43
N ASN A 26 -72.40 12.30 130.02
CA ASN A 26 -72.72 11.54 131.22
C ASN A 26 -71.59 10.55 131.51
N GLY A 27 -71.22 10.43 132.79
CA GLY A 27 -70.44 9.30 133.29
C GLY A 27 -68.97 9.59 133.53
N LEU A 28 -68.67 10.66 134.28
CA LEU A 28 -67.47 10.74 135.10
C LEU A 28 -67.85 10.04 136.42
N GLU A 29 -67.37 8.81 136.64
CA GLU A 29 -67.11 8.17 137.95
C GLU A 29 -66.85 6.68 137.76
N ASP A 30 -65.58 6.29 137.94
CA ASP A 30 -65.09 5.04 138.54
C ASP A 30 -63.63 4.80 138.12
N PHE A 31 -62.75 5.67 138.62
CA PHE A 31 -61.32 5.44 138.70
C PHE A 31 -61.04 4.87 140.10
N ASN A 32 -60.90 3.55 140.25
CA ASN A 32 -60.08 2.89 141.28
C ASN A 32 -60.11 1.36 141.19
N ASN A 33 -59.92 0.82 139.98
CA ASN A 33 -59.39 -0.53 139.80
C ASN A 33 -58.26 -0.43 138.78
N PRO A 34 -57.02 -0.88 139.06
CA PRO A 34 -56.02 -1.01 138.01
C PRO A 34 -56.56 -2.08 137.04
N PRO A 35 -56.99 -1.71 135.83
CA PRO A 35 -57.79 -2.62 135.05
C PRO A 35 -56.85 -3.61 134.36
N GLU A 36 -57.04 -4.91 134.61
CA GLU A 36 -56.57 -5.99 133.72
C GLU A 36 -56.94 -5.72 132.24
N ASN A 37 -57.92 -4.84 132.03
CA ASN A 37 -58.40 -4.27 130.78
C ASN A 37 -57.33 -3.44 130.00
N LEU A 38 -56.37 -2.77 130.64
CA LEU A 38 -55.29 -2.05 129.92
C LEU A 38 -54.35 -3.02 129.18
N ASN A 39 -54.00 -4.13 129.84
CA ASN A 39 -53.22 -5.20 129.20
C ASN A 39 -54.00 -5.92 128.08
N GLN A 40 -55.34 -5.99 128.16
CA GLN A 40 -56.18 -6.50 127.08
C GLN A 40 -56.25 -5.53 125.89
N ILE A 41 -56.43 -4.23 126.14
CA ILE A 41 -56.44 -3.21 125.10
C ILE A 41 -55.08 -3.15 124.38
N GLU A 42 -53.96 -3.24 125.10
CA GLU A 42 -52.63 -3.29 124.48
C GLU A 42 -52.43 -4.56 123.65
N ARG A 43 -52.91 -5.72 124.11
CA ARG A 43 -52.89 -6.96 123.31
C ARG A 43 -53.76 -6.89 122.06
N GLU A 44 -54.94 -6.27 122.13
CA GLU A 44 -55.82 -6.08 120.97
C GLU A 44 -55.23 -5.08 119.96
N GLN A 45 -54.58 -4.02 120.43
CA GLN A 45 -53.86 -3.09 119.56
C GLN A 45 -52.65 -3.77 118.90
N GLU A 46 -51.91 -4.59 119.63
CA GLU A 46 -50.79 -5.37 119.09
C GLU A 46 -51.27 -6.41 118.06
N LEU A 47 -52.37 -7.12 118.33
CA LEU A 47 -53.01 -8.03 117.37
C LEU A 47 -53.48 -7.29 116.11
N ASN A 48 -54.10 -6.12 116.26
CA ASN A 48 -54.51 -5.29 115.12
C ASN A 48 -53.31 -4.79 114.31
N ARG A 49 -52.19 -4.44 114.95
CA ARG A 49 -50.93 -4.09 114.26
C ARG A 49 -50.39 -5.28 113.49
N GLN A 50 -50.33 -6.46 114.11
CA GLN A 50 -49.88 -7.68 113.46
C GLN A 50 -50.79 -8.07 112.28
N GLN A 51 -52.11 -7.93 112.42
CA GLN A 51 -53.06 -8.18 111.35
C GLN A 51 -52.88 -7.18 110.19
N HIS A 52 -52.67 -5.90 110.50
CA HIS A 52 -52.39 -4.87 109.49
C HIS A 52 -51.06 -5.13 108.76
N ASP A 53 -50.01 -5.50 109.48
CA ASP A 53 -48.70 -5.83 108.89
C ASP A 53 -48.79 -7.06 107.97
N LEU A 54 -49.58 -8.07 108.37
CA LEU A 54 -49.84 -9.25 107.53
C LEU A 54 -50.64 -8.88 106.27
N GLU A 55 -51.65 -8.02 106.39
CA GLU A 55 -52.41 -7.52 105.25
C GLU A 55 -51.52 -6.73 104.29
N MET A 56 -50.63 -5.87 104.81
CA MET A 56 -49.67 -5.11 104.01
C MET A 56 -48.66 -6.01 103.31
N LYS A 57 -48.11 -7.02 104.00
CA LYS A 57 -47.23 -8.03 103.38
C LYS A 57 -47.94 -8.80 102.28
N PHE A 58 -49.19 -9.19 102.50
CA PHE A 58 -49.99 -9.89 101.49
C PHE A 58 -50.26 -9.01 100.27
N LYS A 59 -50.59 -7.73 100.46
CA LYS A 59 -50.76 -6.77 99.35
C LYS A 59 -49.46 -6.56 98.57
N LEU A 60 -48.31 -6.43 99.25
CA LEU A 60 -47.00 -6.31 98.60
C LEU A 60 -46.68 -7.56 97.78
N GLN A 61 -46.92 -8.75 98.33
CA GLN A 61 -46.71 -10.01 97.61
C GLN A 61 -47.64 -10.13 96.38
N GLN A 62 -48.89 -9.66 96.46
CA GLN A 62 -49.77 -9.58 95.30
C GLN A 62 -49.26 -8.62 94.22
N GLN A 63 -48.73 -7.46 94.61
CA GLN A 63 -48.13 -6.49 93.69
C GLN A 63 -46.87 -7.06 93.01
N GLU A 64 -46.01 -7.75 93.74
CA GLU A 64 -44.82 -8.40 93.17
C GLU A 64 -45.20 -9.47 92.15
N LEU A 65 -46.23 -10.28 92.44
CA LEU A 65 -46.76 -11.27 91.50
C LEU A 65 -47.36 -10.62 90.25
N GLU A 66 -48.07 -9.50 90.39
CA GLU A 66 -48.62 -8.75 89.26
C GLU A 66 -47.51 -8.14 88.38
N ILE A 67 -46.50 -7.53 88.99
CA ILE A 67 -45.31 -7.03 88.30
C ILE A 67 -44.62 -8.17 87.54
N GLY A 68 -44.43 -9.33 88.18
CA GLY A 68 -43.85 -10.52 87.53
C GLY A 68 -44.67 -10.99 86.32
N ARG A 69 -46.01 -11.02 86.43
CA ARG A 69 -46.90 -11.35 85.30
C ARG A 69 -46.77 -10.36 84.15
N ILE A 70 -46.75 -9.06 84.44
CA ILE A 70 -46.59 -8.01 83.41
C ILE A 70 -45.24 -8.13 82.70
N GLN A 71 -44.15 -8.34 83.45
CA GLN A 71 -42.81 -8.51 82.89
C GLN A 71 -42.73 -9.76 82.00
N SER A 72 -43.30 -10.89 82.45
CA SER A 72 -43.37 -12.12 81.66
C SER A 72 -44.14 -11.90 80.34
N HIS A 73 -45.28 -11.23 80.39
CA HIS A 73 -46.05 -10.90 79.20
C HIS A 73 -45.28 -10.00 78.22
N ARG A 74 -44.57 -8.98 78.72
CA ARG A 74 -43.72 -8.11 77.89
C ARG A 74 -42.58 -8.88 77.23
N LEU A 75 -41.88 -9.73 77.97
CA LEU A 75 -40.79 -10.57 77.44
C LEU A 75 -41.31 -11.56 76.39
N ALA A 76 -42.47 -12.17 76.60
CA ALA A 76 -43.09 -13.07 75.62
C ALA A 76 -43.51 -12.32 74.35
N GLU A 77 -44.06 -11.10 74.48
CA GLU A 77 -44.42 -10.28 73.32
C GLU A 77 -43.20 -9.78 72.55
N GLU A 78 -42.14 -9.38 73.25
CA GLU A 78 -40.87 -9.01 72.64
C GLU A 78 -40.22 -10.20 71.92
N GLY A 79 -40.27 -11.40 72.53
CA GLY A 79 -39.84 -12.64 71.90
C GLY A 79 -40.59 -12.93 70.60
N ARG A 80 -41.92 -12.77 70.59
CA ARG A 80 -42.74 -12.90 69.36
C ARG A 80 -42.37 -11.88 68.30
N ARG A 81 -42.17 -10.60 68.67
CA ARG A 81 -41.75 -9.55 67.74
C ARG A 81 -40.40 -9.85 67.12
N ARG A 82 -39.40 -10.22 67.93
CA ARG A 82 -38.07 -10.61 67.45
C ARG A 82 -38.13 -11.82 66.53
N HIS A 83 -38.93 -12.83 66.87
CA HIS A 83 -39.11 -13.99 65.99
C HIS A 83 -39.66 -13.58 64.63
N HIS A 84 -40.69 -12.73 64.60
CA HIS A 84 -41.27 -12.25 63.34
C HIS A 84 -40.28 -11.39 62.53
N ASP A 85 -39.44 -10.60 63.19
CA ASP A 85 -38.38 -9.83 62.53
C ASP A 85 -37.31 -10.74 61.92
N ILE A 86 -36.92 -11.81 62.62
CA ILE A 86 -35.99 -12.83 62.11
C ILE A 86 -36.58 -13.53 60.89
N GLU A 87 -37.86 -13.92 60.92
CA GLU A 87 -38.52 -14.54 59.76
C GLU A 87 -38.57 -13.59 58.55
N ARG A 88 -38.90 -12.31 58.78
CA ARG A 88 -38.90 -11.29 57.72
C ARG A 88 -37.50 -11.10 57.12
N LEU A 89 -36.47 -11.02 57.95
CA LEU A 89 -35.08 -10.89 57.48
C LEU A 89 -34.61 -12.13 56.72
N ASN A 90 -34.95 -13.33 57.19
CA ASN A 90 -34.63 -14.57 56.49
C ASN A 90 -35.34 -14.66 55.12
N HIS A 91 -36.61 -14.25 55.06
CA HIS A 91 -37.34 -14.20 53.79
C HIS A 91 -36.71 -13.21 52.80
N GLN A 92 -36.36 -12.00 53.26
CA GLN A 92 -35.66 -11.00 52.43
C GLN A 92 -34.29 -11.50 51.95
N ARG A 93 -33.54 -12.19 52.81
CA ARG A 93 -32.26 -12.80 52.44
C ARG A 93 -32.44 -13.85 51.35
N HIS A 94 -33.41 -14.75 51.47
CA HIS A 94 -33.69 -15.74 50.43
C HIS A 94 -34.10 -15.11 49.09
N GLN A 95 -34.94 -14.07 49.13
CA GLN A 95 -35.29 -13.31 47.92
C GLN A 95 -34.05 -12.67 47.27
N ALA A 96 -33.13 -12.11 48.06
CA ALA A 96 -31.90 -11.54 47.55
C ALA A 96 -30.98 -12.60 46.92
N GLU A 97 -30.82 -13.75 47.57
CA GLU A 97 -30.05 -14.90 47.06
C GLU A 97 -30.64 -15.43 45.74
N GLU A 98 -31.98 -15.50 45.61
CA GLU A 98 -32.65 -15.91 44.39
C GLU A 98 -32.45 -14.90 43.24
N ILE A 99 -32.58 -13.60 43.52
CA ILE A 99 -32.29 -12.54 42.54
C ILE A 99 -30.84 -12.63 42.07
N GLU A 100 -29.88 -12.84 42.97
CA GLU A 100 -28.48 -12.99 42.61
C GLU A 100 -28.24 -14.23 41.75
N ARG A 101 -28.87 -15.36 42.09
CA ARG A 101 -28.81 -16.59 41.29
C ARG A 101 -29.35 -16.35 39.88
N LEU A 102 -30.48 -15.67 39.73
CA LEU A 102 -31.06 -15.33 38.42
C LEU A 102 -30.17 -14.39 37.62
N ARG A 103 -29.53 -13.40 38.26
CA ARG A 103 -28.54 -12.53 37.60
C ARG A 103 -27.34 -13.30 37.09
N ARG A 104 -26.81 -14.25 37.88
CA ARG A 104 -25.70 -15.12 37.47
C ARG A 104 -26.09 -16.01 36.29
N LEU A 105 -27.27 -16.62 36.32
CA LEU A 105 -27.79 -17.43 35.21
C LEU A 105 -27.92 -16.61 33.92
N LYS A 106 -28.52 -15.42 34.00
CA LYS A 106 -28.62 -14.51 32.85
C LYS A 106 -27.25 -14.13 32.29
N ALA A 107 -26.29 -13.77 33.16
CA ALA A 107 -24.93 -13.45 32.72
C ALA A 107 -24.26 -14.64 32.00
N THR A 108 -24.51 -15.87 32.43
CA THR A 108 -24.00 -17.06 31.72
C THR A 108 -24.68 -17.29 30.37
N GLU A 109 -25.98 -17.07 30.27
CA GLU A 109 -26.72 -17.14 28.99
C GLU A 109 -26.26 -16.07 28.01
N ASP A 110 -26.09 -14.84 28.47
CA ASP A 110 -25.62 -13.72 27.65
C ASP A 110 -24.21 -13.98 27.11
N ARG A 111 -23.31 -14.55 27.94
CA ARG A 111 -21.98 -15.00 27.48
C ARG A 111 -22.06 -16.10 26.42
N ARG A 112 -22.94 -17.09 26.60
CA ARG A 112 -23.14 -18.16 25.61
C ARG A 112 -23.64 -17.57 24.28
N LYS A 113 -24.66 -16.71 24.32
CA LYS A 113 -25.19 -16.02 23.13
C LYS A 113 -24.13 -15.21 22.42
N TYR A 114 -23.32 -14.46 23.16
CA TYR A 114 -22.21 -13.69 22.60
C TYR A 114 -21.20 -14.60 21.88
N HIS A 115 -20.77 -15.71 22.50
CA HIS A 115 -19.85 -16.65 21.87
C HIS A 115 -20.44 -17.33 20.62
N THR A 116 -21.73 -17.71 20.66
CA THR A 116 -22.41 -18.27 19.48
C THR A 116 -22.45 -17.25 18.35
N GLN A 117 -22.89 -16.01 18.61
CA GLN A 117 -22.95 -14.94 17.60
C GLN A 117 -21.57 -14.60 17.04
N GLN A 118 -20.53 -14.59 17.88
CA GLN A 118 -19.16 -14.37 17.44
C GLN A 118 -18.69 -15.51 16.51
N SER A 119 -18.95 -16.76 16.89
CA SER A 119 -18.61 -17.92 16.06
C SER A 119 -19.36 -17.91 14.72
N GLU A 120 -20.65 -17.56 14.72
CA GLU A 120 -21.45 -17.42 13.48
C GLU A 120 -20.85 -16.35 12.56
N ARG A 121 -20.48 -15.18 13.10
CA ARG A 121 -19.81 -14.13 12.32
C ARG A 121 -18.48 -14.60 11.73
N GLU A 122 -17.64 -15.26 12.53
CA GLU A 122 -16.36 -15.79 12.05
C GLU A 122 -16.55 -16.85 10.94
N THR A 123 -17.60 -17.68 11.03
CA THR A 123 -17.92 -18.64 9.96
C THR A 123 -18.39 -17.98 8.68
N LEU A 124 -19.25 -16.95 8.77
CA LEU A 124 -19.71 -16.18 7.62
C LEU A 124 -18.55 -15.42 6.95
N ASP A 125 -17.66 -14.81 7.74
CA ASP A 125 -16.47 -14.13 7.22
C ASP A 125 -15.54 -15.10 6.49
N ARG A 126 -15.32 -16.31 7.04
CA ARG A 126 -14.53 -17.35 6.36
C ARG A 126 -15.18 -17.81 5.06
N GLN A 127 -16.49 -18.03 5.05
CA GLN A 127 -17.23 -18.39 3.84
C GLN A 127 -17.14 -17.30 2.78
N HIS A 128 -17.31 -16.03 3.17
CA HIS A 128 -17.19 -14.90 2.27
C HIS A 128 -15.79 -14.80 1.66
N ARG A 129 -14.72 -14.93 2.46
CA ARG A 129 -13.34 -14.95 1.96
C ARG A 129 -13.08 -16.11 1.00
N GLN A 130 -13.59 -17.30 1.29
CA GLN A 130 -13.49 -18.45 0.40
C GLN A 130 -14.23 -18.21 -0.93
N GLU A 131 -15.40 -17.59 -0.88
CA GLU A 131 -16.17 -17.24 -2.07
C GLU A 131 -15.45 -16.19 -2.93
N LEU A 132 -14.86 -15.16 -2.31
CA LEU A 132 -14.02 -14.17 -3.01
C LEU A 132 -12.84 -14.86 -3.71
N LEU A 133 -12.10 -15.73 -3.00
CA LEU A 133 -11.01 -16.49 -3.60
C LEU A 133 -11.47 -17.39 -4.75
N ARG A 134 -12.65 -18.01 -4.62
CA ARG A 134 -13.24 -18.84 -5.67
C ARG A 134 -13.62 -18.04 -6.92
N LYS A 135 -14.00 -16.77 -6.76
CA LYS A 135 -14.30 -15.85 -7.88
C LYS A 135 -13.03 -15.28 -8.51
N ASP A 136 -12.03 -14.95 -7.71
CA ASP A 136 -10.78 -14.31 -8.18
C ASP A 136 -9.85 -15.29 -8.92
N LEU A 137 -9.77 -16.55 -8.49
CA LEU A 137 -8.91 -17.57 -9.11
C LEU A 137 -9.17 -17.76 -10.61
N PRO A 138 -10.41 -18.01 -11.08
CA PRO A 138 -10.68 -18.18 -12.49
C PRO A 138 -10.37 -16.92 -13.30
N GLN A 139 -10.65 -15.72 -12.76
CA GLN A 139 -10.32 -14.46 -13.46
C GLN A 139 -8.81 -14.26 -13.60
N LYS A 140 -8.02 -14.64 -12.59
CA LYS A 140 -6.55 -14.61 -12.69
C LYS A 140 -6.03 -15.65 -13.68
N GLU A 141 -6.66 -16.82 -13.75
CA GLU A 141 -6.28 -17.85 -14.70
C GLU A 141 -6.65 -17.45 -16.14
N THR A 142 -7.81 -16.83 -16.37
CA THR A 142 -8.16 -16.29 -17.70
C THR A 142 -7.19 -15.20 -18.13
N LEU A 143 -6.87 -14.25 -17.24
CA LEU A 143 -5.88 -13.19 -17.54
C LEU A 143 -4.48 -13.76 -17.84
N ARG A 144 -4.07 -14.84 -17.16
CA ARG A 144 -2.81 -15.54 -17.47
C ARG A 144 -2.84 -16.17 -18.85
N ARG A 145 -3.93 -16.87 -19.20
CA ARG A 145 -4.09 -17.47 -20.53
C ARG A 145 -4.11 -16.41 -21.63
N GLU A 146 -4.85 -15.32 -21.44
CA GLU A 146 -4.88 -14.19 -22.38
C GLU A 146 -3.50 -13.55 -22.57
N ALA A 147 -2.70 -13.43 -21.49
CA ALA A 147 -1.34 -12.92 -21.57
C ALA A 147 -0.38 -13.89 -22.27
N GLU A 148 -0.53 -15.20 -22.05
CA GLU A 148 0.23 -16.23 -22.76
C GLU A 148 -0.11 -16.25 -24.26
N ASP A 149 -1.39 -16.18 -24.60
CA ASP A 149 -1.87 -16.12 -25.99
C ASP A 149 -1.39 -14.84 -26.68
N ALA A 150 -1.46 -13.68 -26.01
CA ALA A 150 -0.92 -12.43 -26.54
C ALA A 150 0.60 -12.50 -26.78
N ARG A 151 1.34 -13.19 -25.91
CA ARG A 151 2.79 -13.40 -26.07
C ARG A 151 3.09 -14.29 -27.27
N LEU A 152 2.36 -15.39 -27.42
CA LEU A 152 2.51 -16.31 -28.57
C LEU A 152 2.16 -15.61 -29.87
N TYR A 153 1.09 -14.80 -29.89
CA TYR A 153 0.73 -14.01 -31.05
C TYR A 153 1.83 -13.00 -31.43
N GLN A 154 2.41 -12.32 -30.43
CA GLN A 154 3.53 -11.41 -30.68
C GLN A 154 4.75 -12.15 -31.25
N GLU A 155 5.09 -13.32 -30.71
CA GLU A 155 6.17 -14.17 -31.22
C GLU A 155 5.92 -14.59 -32.68
N THR A 156 4.68 -14.94 -33.03
CA THR A 156 4.33 -15.24 -34.44
C THR A 156 4.49 -14.04 -35.36
N LEU A 157 4.09 -12.83 -34.93
CA LEU A 157 4.27 -11.61 -35.72
C LEU A 157 5.75 -11.28 -35.92
N ASP A 158 6.59 -11.50 -34.91
CA ASP A 158 8.02 -11.24 -35.00
C ASP A 158 8.71 -12.23 -35.95
N ILE A 159 8.28 -13.50 -35.96
CA ILE A 159 8.72 -14.49 -36.95
C ILE A 159 8.31 -14.08 -38.36
N GLU A 160 7.05 -13.65 -38.56
CA GLU A 160 6.57 -13.20 -39.87
C GLU A 160 7.35 -11.98 -40.38
N ARG A 161 7.65 -11.01 -39.51
CA ARG A 161 8.50 -9.86 -39.87
C ARG A 161 9.90 -10.29 -40.27
N ALA A 162 10.54 -11.16 -39.48
CA ALA A 162 11.88 -11.67 -39.80
C ALA A 162 11.90 -12.43 -41.14
N GLN A 163 10.85 -13.19 -41.44
CA GLN A 163 10.71 -13.85 -42.74
C GLN A 163 10.55 -12.83 -43.88
N GLN A 164 9.75 -11.79 -43.70
CA GLN A 164 9.60 -10.72 -44.71
C GLN A 164 10.90 -9.97 -44.94
N GLU A 165 11.61 -9.59 -43.87
CA GLU A 165 12.92 -8.92 -43.96
C GLU A 165 13.94 -9.80 -44.69
N SER A 166 13.96 -11.11 -44.40
CA SER A 166 14.80 -12.08 -45.10
C SER A 166 14.48 -12.17 -46.60
N LEU A 167 13.19 -12.24 -46.96
CA LEU A 167 12.75 -12.25 -48.35
C LEU A 167 13.11 -10.95 -49.08
N HIS A 168 12.98 -9.79 -48.41
CA HIS A 168 13.38 -8.51 -48.96
C HIS A 168 14.89 -8.45 -49.20
N SER A 169 15.70 -8.86 -48.22
CA SER A 169 17.16 -8.92 -48.33
C SER A 169 17.59 -9.83 -49.49
N HIS A 170 17.00 -11.02 -49.61
CA HIS A 170 17.28 -11.92 -50.73
C HIS A 170 16.88 -11.30 -52.08
N ALA A 171 15.73 -10.61 -52.14
CA ALA A 171 15.30 -9.94 -53.36
C ALA A 171 16.24 -8.77 -53.75
N GLU A 172 16.77 -8.03 -52.77
CA GLU A 172 17.77 -6.99 -53.00
C GLU A 172 19.11 -7.56 -53.47
N GLU A 173 19.55 -8.67 -52.89
CA GLU A 173 20.77 -9.36 -53.32
C GLU A 173 20.66 -9.89 -54.76
N GLU A 174 19.52 -10.50 -55.12
CA GLU A 174 19.27 -10.95 -56.49
C GLU A 174 19.22 -9.78 -57.48
N ARG A 175 18.59 -8.65 -57.13
CA ARG A 175 18.63 -7.43 -57.96
C ARG A 175 20.06 -6.95 -58.15
N ARG A 176 20.87 -6.97 -57.10
CA ARG A 176 22.28 -6.57 -57.16
C ARG A 176 23.07 -7.52 -58.07
N ARG A 177 22.92 -8.84 -57.92
CA ARG A 177 23.55 -9.84 -58.79
C ARG A 177 23.17 -9.64 -60.25
N HIS A 178 21.88 -9.40 -60.53
CA HIS A 178 21.41 -9.08 -61.88
C HIS A 178 22.01 -7.79 -62.43
N GLN A 179 22.13 -6.74 -61.61
CA GLN A 179 22.74 -5.48 -62.01
C GLN A 179 24.24 -5.65 -62.31
N GLU A 180 24.97 -6.38 -61.46
CA GLU A 180 26.39 -6.70 -61.67
C GLU A 180 26.59 -7.53 -62.94
N ALA A 181 25.76 -8.54 -63.19
CA ALA A 181 25.78 -9.35 -64.41
C ALA A 181 25.49 -8.51 -65.66
N TRP A 182 24.47 -7.65 -65.62
CA TRP A 182 24.12 -6.76 -66.72
C TRP A 182 25.24 -5.76 -67.04
N GLN A 183 25.87 -5.18 -66.02
CA GLN A 183 27.04 -4.31 -66.20
C GLN A 183 28.22 -5.06 -66.84
N MET A 184 28.44 -6.31 -66.46
CA MET A 184 29.47 -7.15 -67.08
C MET A 184 29.17 -7.46 -68.55
N GLU A 185 27.93 -7.80 -68.90
CA GLU A 185 27.50 -8.01 -70.29
C GLU A 185 27.70 -6.75 -71.14
N GLN A 186 27.26 -5.59 -70.64
CA GLN A 186 27.51 -4.29 -71.29
C GLN A 186 29.00 -4.01 -71.50
N ALA A 187 29.85 -4.33 -70.51
CA ALA A 187 31.30 -4.16 -70.64
C ALA A 187 31.91 -5.09 -71.70
N LEU A 188 31.45 -6.34 -71.78
CA LEU A 188 31.87 -7.31 -72.79
C LEU A 188 31.40 -6.89 -74.19
N GLU A 189 30.16 -6.43 -74.34
CA GLU A 189 29.63 -5.93 -75.61
C GLU A 189 30.40 -4.70 -76.10
N ASN A 190 30.66 -3.74 -75.21
CA ASN A 190 31.50 -2.59 -75.53
C ASN A 190 32.94 -2.98 -75.92
N SER A 191 33.53 -3.96 -75.23
CA SER A 191 34.87 -4.47 -75.56
C SER A 191 34.90 -5.17 -76.91
N ARG A 192 33.85 -5.94 -77.23
CA ARG A 192 33.67 -6.59 -78.52
C ARG A 192 33.52 -5.56 -79.64
N GLY A 193 32.67 -4.54 -79.46
CA GLY A 193 32.52 -3.47 -80.45
C GLY A 193 33.84 -2.72 -80.70
N ARG A 194 34.63 -2.46 -79.65
CA ARG A 194 35.99 -1.88 -79.81
C ARG A 194 36.91 -2.81 -80.58
N TYR A 195 36.89 -4.10 -80.30
CA TYR A 195 37.70 -5.09 -81.01
C TYR A 195 37.32 -5.21 -82.48
N GLU A 196 36.02 -5.22 -82.81
CA GLU A 196 35.51 -5.24 -84.18
C GLU A 196 35.95 -3.99 -84.96
N VAL A 197 35.88 -2.80 -84.34
CA VAL A 197 36.40 -1.56 -84.93
C VAL A 197 37.92 -1.62 -85.14
N GLN A 198 38.66 -2.17 -84.17
CA GLN A 198 40.11 -2.32 -84.27
C GLN A 198 40.53 -3.30 -85.37
N GLU A 199 39.86 -4.45 -85.48
CA GLU A 199 40.08 -5.42 -86.57
C GLU A 199 39.75 -4.81 -87.93
N HIS A 200 38.63 -4.10 -88.05
CA HIS A 200 38.29 -3.41 -89.30
C HIS A 200 39.33 -2.34 -89.67
N HIS A 201 39.84 -1.59 -88.68
CA HIS A 201 40.92 -0.63 -88.91
C HIS A 201 42.21 -1.33 -89.35
N ARG A 202 42.56 -2.48 -88.74
CA ARG A 202 43.71 -3.29 -89.16
C ARG A 202 43.56 -3.78 -90.60
N GLN A 203 42.40 -4.31 -90.96
CA GLN A 203 42.11 -4.75 -92.34
C GLN A 203 42.19 -3.60 -93.34
N GLN A 204 41.73 -2.39 -92.99
CA GLN A 204 41.92 -1.21 -93.83
C GLN A 204 43.39 -0.83 -93.99
N GLN A 205 44.17 -0.86 -92.91
CA GLN A 205 45.63 -0.61 -92.98
C GLN A 205 46.33 -1.65 -93.85
N GLU A 206 46.06 -2.93 -93.66
CA GLU A 206 46.62 -4.02 -94.48
C GLU A 206 46.24 -3.86 -95.97
N ALA A 207 45.01 -3.44 -96.26
CA ALA A 207 44.56 -3.16 -97.63
C ALA A 207 45.30 -1.96 -98.24
N LEU A 208 45.50 -0.88 -97.46
CA LEU A 208 46.27 0.29 -97.89
C LEU A 208 47.74 -0.04 -98.08
N GLU A 209 48.35 -0.85 -97.20
CA GLU A 209 49.72 -1.33 -97.35
C GLU A 209 49.87 -2.19 -98.59
N MET A 210 48.93 -3.12 -98.85
CA MET A 210 48.92 -3.91 -100.08
C MET A 210 48.79 -3.05 -101.34
N GLN A 211 47.96 -2.00 -101.30
CA GLN A 211 47.84 -1.05 -102.40
C GLN A 211 49.14 -0.24 -102.57
N HIS A 212 49.76 0.18 -101.46
CA HIS A 212 51.05 0.87 -101.48
C HIS A 212 52.16 -0.03 -102.02
N VAL A 213 52.22 -1.30 -101.63
CA VAL A 213 53.18 -2.28 -102.16
C VAL A 213 52.94 -2.53 -103.65
N GLN A 214 51.69 -2.56 -104.11
CA GLN A 214 51.37 -2.65 -105.54
C GLN A 214 51.77 -1.38 -106.30
N GLU A 215 51.51 -0.20 -105.73
CA GLU A 215 51.93 1.08 -106.31
C GLU A 215 53.44 1.26 -106.29
N GLU A 216 54.14 0.82 -105.24
CA GLU A 216 55.61 0.79 -105.16
C GLU A 216 56.19 -0.24 -106.10
N SER A 217 55.57 -1.42 -106.26
CA SER A 217 55.98 -2.40 -107.26
C SER A 217 55.81 -1.83 -108.65
N ARG A 218 54.69 -1.15 -108.93
CA ARG A 218 54.43 -0.46 -110.19
C ARG A 218 55.41 0.69 -110.40
N ARG A 219 55.66 1.52 -109.38
CA ARG A 219 56.66 2.59 -109.41
C ARG A 219 58.06 2.02 -109.57
N MET A 220 58.41 0.91 -108.95
CA MET A 220 59.69 0.22 -109.15
C MET A 220 59.81 -0.31 -110.57
N TYR A 221 58.76 -0.86 -111.17
CA TYR A 221 58.75 -1.22 -112.59
C TYR A 221 58.93 0.02 -113.49
N GLU A 222 58.19 1.11 -113.23
CA GLU A 222 58.28 2.39 -113.94
C GLU A 222 59.63 3.12 -113.69
N GLU A 223 60.24 2.94 -112.52
CA GLU A 223 61.52 3.51 -112.12
C GLU A 223 62.69 2.65 -112.61
N GLN A 224 62.50 1.35 -112.82
CA GLN A 224 63.44 0.47 -113.51
C GLN A 224 63.49 0.79 -115.02
N GLU A 225 62.39 1.26 -115.62
CA GLU A 225 62.41 1.93 -116.94
C GLU A 225 63.13 3.29 -116.91
N ARG A 226 63.09 4.02 -115.80
CA ARG A 226 63.70 5.37 -115.68
C ARG A 226 65.13 5.41 -115.12
N ARG A 227 65.69 4.32 -114.61
CA ARG A 227 67.04 4.26 -114.01
C ARG A 227 68.18 4.01 -115.02
N GLN A 228 68.09 4.62 -116.20
CA GLN A 228 69.27 5.19 -116.89
C GLN A 228 69.37 6.67 -116.52
N LYS A 229 70.21 6.98 -115.51
CA LYS A 229 70.70 8.31 -115.04
C LYS A 229 70.40 8.60 -113.55
N THR A 230 71.37 8.20 -112.73
CA THR A 230 72.10 8.98 -111.70
C THR A 230 71.42 10.10 -110.90
N VAL A 231 71.58 9.98 -109.55
CA VAL A 231 72.23 10.90 -108.58
C VAL A 231 71.36 11.48 -107.41
N VAL A 232 71.67 10.93 -106.21
CA VAL A 232 71.97 11.56 -104.89
C VAL A 232 70.87 12.12 -103.96
N ALA A 233 70.89 11.55 -102.74
CA ALA A 233 70.38 11.81 -101.37
C ALA A 233 70.26 13.29 -100.88
N PRO A 234 69.77 13.63 -99.64
CA PRO A 234 69.53 12.82 -98.42
C PRO A 234 68.26 13.16 -97.55
N GLN A 235 67.99 12.35 -96.51
CA GLN A 235 67.08 12.65 -95.37
C GLN A 235 67.69 13.72 -94.42
N PRO A 236 66.92 14.42 -93.53
CA PRO A 236 66.69 13.90 -92.15
C PRO A 236 65.43 14.39 -91.36
N GLN A 237 65.00 13.56 -90.40
CA GLN A 237 64.64 13.84 -88.96
C GLN A 237 63.39 14.67 -88.51
N GLU A 238 62.55 14.02 -87.68
CA GLU A 238 61.80 14.54 -86.50
C GLU A 238 62.78 15.19 -85.47
N PRO A 239 62.43 16.01 -84.43
CA PRO A 239 61.23 15.95 -83.56
C PRO A 239 60.76 17.29 -82.88
N VAL A 240 59.62 17.20 -82.17
CA VAL A 240 59.23 17.81 -80.85
C VAL A 240 59.47 19.32 -80.59
N TYR A 241 58.39 20.05 -80.21
CA TYR A 241 58.19 20.76 -78.92
C TYR A 241 56.90 21.60 -78.99
N GLN A 242 55.91 21.30 -78.15
CA GLN A 242 54.90 22.28 -77.74
C GLN A 242 55.05 22.52 -76.24
N GLU A 243 55.13 23.80 -75.90
CA GLU A 243 55.22 24.36 -74.56
C GLU A 243 53.98 24.06 -73.71
N PRO A 244 54.12 24.05 -72.37
CA PRO A 244 53.00 23.81 -71.45
C PRO A 244 52.12 25.08 -71.34
N PRO A 245 50.78 24.97 -71.31
CA PRO A 245 49.97 26.10 -70.89
C PRO A 245 50.11 26.30 -69.38
N VAL A 246 50.59 27.49 -69.07
CA VAL A 246 50.60 28.19 -67.79
C VAL A 246 49.28 28.01 -67.05
N GLY A 247 49.40 27.70 -65.75
CA GLY A 247 48.29 27.46 -64.85
C GLY A 247 47.34 28.64 -64.75
N GLY A 248 46.05 28.35 -64.93
CA GLY A 248 44.98 29.09 -64.29
C GLY A 248 44.93 28.78 -62.79
N PRO A 249 44.16 29.54 -62.00
CA PRO A 249 43.97 29.26 -60.58
C PRO A 249 43.38 27.86 -60.44
N VAL A 250 44.15 26.95 -59.85
CA VAL A 250 43.67 25.60 -59.53
C VAL A 250 42.65 25.76 -58.41
N VAL A 251 41.37 25.78 -58.76
CA VAL A 251 40.28 25.58 -57.81
C VAL A 251 40.44 24.15 -57.32
N TRP A 252 40.85 24.00 -56.06
CA TRP A 252 41.02 22.69 -55.47
C TRP A 252 39.64 22.10 -55.19
N GLU A 253 39.33 20.97 -55.83
CA GLU A 253 38.10 20.22 -55.60
C GLU A 253 38.39 18.94 -54.81
N PRO A 254 37.55 18.59 -53.82
CA PRO A 254 37.64 17.33 -53.10
C PRO A 254 37.57 16.14 -54.06
N ASN A 255 38.67 15.40 -54.21
CA ASN A 255 38.62 14.13 -54.93
C ASN A 255 38.12 13.01 -53.99
N THR A 256 37.53 11.96 -54.59
CA THR A 256 36.91 10.85 -53.85
C THR A 256 37.87 10.11 -52.92
N LYS A 257 39.17 10.09 -53.22
CA LYS A 257 40.19 9.48 -52.37
C LYS A 257 40.43 10.33 -51.11
N THR A 258 40.59 11.63 -51.27
CA THR A 258 40.76 12.57 -50.15
C THR A 258 39.52 12.60 -49.26
N MET A 259 38.32 12.58 -49.84
CA MET A 259 37.06 12.57 -49.09
C MET A 259 36.91 11.33 -48.20
N ARG A 260 37.28 10.14 -48.71
CA ARG A 260 37.29 8.91 -47.90
C ARG A 260 38.33 8.96 -46.78
N LEU A 261 39.52 9.48 -47.05
CA LEU A 261 40.57 9.62 -46.05
C LEU A 261 40.15 10.58 -44.92
N SER A 262 39.52 11.70 -45.28
CA SER A 262 38.99 12.66 -44.31
C SER A 262 37.83 12.10 -43.49
N GLY A 263 36.90 11.39 -44.11
CA GLY A 263 35.79 10.73 -43.38
C GLY A 263 36.30 9.67 -42.40
N ASN A 264 37.28 8.85 -42.82
CA ASN A 264 37.91 7.87 -41.93
C ASN A 264 38.63 8.56 -40.76
N CYS A 265 39.35 9.66 -41.02
CA CYS A 265 40.04 10.42 -39.99
C CYS A 265 39.06 10.96 -38.93
N VAL A 266 37.89 11.48 -39.34
CA VAL A 266 36.87 11.98 -38.40
C VAL A 266 36.23 10.83 -37.60
N MET A 267 35.95 9.70 -38.23
CA MET A 267 35.43 8.52 -37.53
C MET A 267 36.43 7.94 -36.53
N GLU A 268 37.72 7.90 -36.87
CA GLU A 268 38.78 7.48 -35.96
C GLU A 268 38.91 8.45 -34.79
N LEU A 269 38.85 9.76 -35.03
CA LEU A 269 38.87 10.78 -33.98
C LEU A 269 37.69 10.61 -33.01
N GLN A 270 36.49 10.35 -33.52
CA GLN A 270 35.30 10.10 -32.70
C GLN A 270 35.44 8.82 -31.84
N ARG A 271 36.08 7.77 -32.40
CA ARG A 271 36.37 6.53 -31.65
C ARG A 271 37.42 6.75 -30.56
N GLU A 272 38.45 7.56 -30.84
CA GLU A 272 39.53 7.87 -29.89
C GLU A 272 39.02 8.74 -28.72
N LEU A 273 38.20 9.74 -29.00
CA LEU A 273 37.68 10.67 -27.99
C LEU A 273 36.48 10.10 -27.21
N GLY A 274 35.72 9.18 -27.82
CA GLY A 274 34.53 8.57 -27.21
C GLY A 274 33.31 9.49 -27.15
N TYR A 275 33.39 10.69 -27.74
CA TYR A 275 32.29 11.64 -27.91
C TYR A 275 32.37 12.29 -29.31
N ALA A 276 31.32 13.01 -29.70
CA ALA A 276 31.29 13.70 -31.00
C ALA A 276 32.33 14.84 -31.02
N PRO A 277 33.38 14.76 -31.86
CA PRO A 277 34.45 15.76 -31.89
C PRO A 277 33.90 17.13 -32.32
N THR A 278 34.42 18.19 -31.71
CA THR A 278 34.03 19.56 -32.08
C THR A 278 34.59 19.92 -33.45
N HIS A 279 33.98 20.91 -34.11
CA HIS A 279 34.43 21.40 -35.42
C HIS A 279 35.92 21.79 -35.44
N ILE A 280 36.40 22.41 -34.36
CA ILE A 280 37.82 22.81 -34.23
C ILE A 280 38.74 21.59 -34.14
N GLU A 281 38.35 20.56 -33.38
CA GLU A 281 39.11 19.31 -33.25
C GLU A 281 39.15 18.53 -34.57
N MET A 282 38.04 18.50 -35.30
CA MET A 282 37.97 17.88 -36.63
C MET A 282 38.88 18.59 -37.63
N LEU A 283 38.87 19.93 -37.67
CA LEU A 283 39.77 20.71 -38.53
C LEU A 283 41.24 20.44 -38.21
N GLN A 284 41.62 20.45 -36.94
CA GLN A 284 43.00 20.18 -36.53
C GLN A 284 43.43 18.75 -36.89
N ALA A 285 42.56 17.77 -36.70
CA ALA A 285 42.86 16.37 -37.05
C ALA A 285 43.04 16.18 -38.55
N LEU A 286 42.21 16.81 -39.39
CA LEU A 286 42.33 16.75 -40.85
C LEU A 286 43.63 17.40 -41.35
N GLN A 287 44.01 18.54 -40.76
CA GLN A 287 45.27 19.20 -41.10
C GLN A 287 46.49 18.36 -40.70
N GLN A 288 46.45 17.73 -39.52
CA GLN A 288 47.59 16.98 -38.99
C GLN A 288 47.74 15.58 -39.60
N ARG A 289 46.63 14.86 -39.82
CA ARG A 289 46.65 13.44 -40.22
C ARG A 289 46.47 13.25 -41.73
N VAL A 290 45.68 14.10 -42.38
CA VAL A 290 45.43 14.03 -43.83
C VAL A 290 46.30 15.04 -44.60
N GLY A 291 46.82 16.06 -43.93
CA GLY A 291 47.71 17.06 -44.53
C GLY A 291 46.96 18.12 -45.35
N LEU A 292 45.68 18.33 -45.07
CA LEU A 292 44.88 19.37 -45.72
C LEU A 292 45.20 20.74 -45.16
N THR A 293 45.02 21.81 -45.95
CA THR A 293 45.05 23.18 -45.40
C THR A 293 43.77 23.46 -44.60
N ALA A 294 43.73 24.55 -43.84
CA ALA A 294 42.54 24.93 -43.09
C ALA A 294 41.31 25.13 -44.00
N GLU A 295 41.46 25.88 -45.09
CA GLU A 295 40.40 26.10 -46.08
C GLU A 295 39.93 24.80 -46.74
N GLN A 296 40.86 23.90 -47.09
CA GLN A 296 40.51 22.60 -47.67
C GLN A 296 39.81 21.68 -46.66
N SER A 297 40.18 21.78 -45.38
CA SER A 297 39.54 21.00 -44.32
C SER A 297 38.12 21.47 -44.07
N GLU A 298 37.87 22.79 -44.10
CA GLU A 298 36.52 23.37 -43.99
C GLU A 298 35.63 22.93 -45.17
N ILE A 299 36.13 23.02 -46.40
CA ILE A 299 35.43 22.53 -47.59
C ILE A 299 35.10 21.03 -47.43
N MET A 300 36.04 20.24 -46.94
CA MET A 300 35.85 18.81 -46.79
C MET A 300 34.80 18.46 -45.72
N LEU A 301 34.79 19.15 -44.58
CA LEU A 301 33.76 18.96 -43.55
C LEU A 301 32.37 19.34 -44.07
N MET A 302 32.26 20.47 -44.77
CA MET A 302 31.02 20.90 -45.40
C MET A 302 30.49 19.88 -46.42
N GLU A 303 31.34 19.36 -47.30
CA GLU A 303 30.96 18.35 -48.30
C GLU A 303 30.56 17.01 -47.67
N MET A 304 31.11 16.68 -46.50
CA MET A 304 30.71 15.49 -45.73
C MET A 304 29.44 15.73 -44.88
N GLY A 305 28.93 16.96 -44.82
CA GLY A 305 27.75 17.34 -44.04
C GLY A 305 27.99 17.40 -42.53
N LEU A 306 29.22 17.72 -42.11
CA LEU A 306 29.68 17.73 -40.71
C LEU A 306 30.04 19.13 -40.19
#